data_AF-A0A2W2DU54-F1
#
_entry.id   AF-A0A2W2DU54-F1
#
_cell.length_a   1.000
_cell.length_b   1.000
_cell.length_c   1.000
_cell.angle_alpha   90.00
_cell.angle_beta   90.00
_cell.angle_gamma   90.00
#
_symmetry.space_group_name_H-M   'P 1'
#
loop_
_entity.id
_entity.type
_entity.pdbx_description
1 polymer ?
#
loop_
_entity_poly.entity_id
_entity_poly.type
_entity_poly.pdbx_seq_one_letter_code
_entity_poly.pdbx_strand_id
1 'polypeptide(L)'
;MRSPTWGIALAGIGGGVPVSIAGFAVTGLALGPLVPALLSHAAAGDSSGTLVWGVSTISYTGFVVSPLLVAGLSGWLGLPAALAVLGLLGLPLVARFLAERP
;
A
#
# COMPACT_ATOMS: atom_id res chain seq x y z
N MET A 1 -18.73 31.11 -5.77
CA MET A 1 -18.07 30.86 -4.46
C MET A 1 -18.36 29.43 -4.03
N ARG A 2 -17.42 28.78 -3.34
CA ARG A 2 -17.04 27.35 -3.40
C ARG A 2 -18.08 26.31 -2.95
N SER A 3 -17.98 25.13 -3.59
CA SER A 3 -18.73 23.88 -3.41
C SER A 3 -18.49 23.19 -2.05
N PRO A 4 -19.48 22.44 -1.55
CA PRO A 4 -19.37 21.73 -0.27
C PRO A 4 -18.46 20.51 -0.42
N THR A 5 -17.34 20.55 0.29
CA THR A 5 -16.36 19.47 0.45
C THR A 5 -16.97 18.30 1.24
N TRP A 6 -17.73 17.45 0.55
CA TRP A 6 -18.09 16.11 1.03
C TRP A 6 -16.91 15.11 0.95
N GLY A 7 -15.73 15.53 0.46
CA GLY A 7 -14.55 14.65 0.29
C GLY A 7 -13.90 14.15 1.58
N ILE A 8 -14.21 14.77 2.73
CA ILE A 8 -13.82 14.33 4.08
C ILE A 8 -14.85 13.36 4.68
N ALA A 9 -16.05 13.25 4.08
CA ALA A 9 -17.19 12.60 4.72
C ALA A 9 -16.97 11.12 5.08
N LEU A 10 -15.86 10.53 4.61
CA LEU A 10 -15.40 9.25 5.09
C LEU A 10 -13.88 9.24 5.40
N ALA A 11 -13.36 10.20 6.17
CA ALA A 11 -12.27 9.89 7.10
C ALA A 11 -12.59 8.68 8.03
N GLY A 12 -13.79 8.09 7.93
CA GLY A 12 -13.90 6.70 7.48
C GLY A 12 -14.66 5.82 8.44
N ILE A 13 -14.25 5.83 9.71
CA ILE A 13 -15.02 5.32 10.85
C ILE A 13 -14.58 6.13 12.07
N GLY A 14 -14.95 7.41 12.15
CA GLY A 14 -14.87 8.21 13.38
C GLY A 14 -13.49 8.61 13.93
N GLY A 15 -12.42 8.62 13.13
CA GLY A 15 -11.08 9.03 13.59
C GLY A 15 -10.67 10.43 13.12
N GLY A 16 -10.40 11.36 14.04
CA GLY A 16 -9.80 12.66 13.69
C GLY A 16 -8.39 12.55 13.11
N VAL A 17 -7.79 13.66 12.66
CA VAL A 17 -6.42 13.73 12.11
C VAL A 17 -5.39 12.88 12.87
N PRO A 18 -5.37 12.85 14.23
CA PRO A 18 -4.42 12.01 14.98
C PRO A 18 -4.58 10.50 14.72
N VAL A 19 -5.82 10.02 14.53
CA VAL A 19 -6.10 8.60 14.25
C VAL A 19 -5.61 8.23 12.86
N SER A 20 -5.78 9.11 11.87
CA SER A 20 -5.24 8.90 10.53
C SER A 20 -3.71 8.86 10.51
N ILE A 21 -3.06 9.74 11.28
CA ILE A 21 -1.60 9.73 11.45
C ILE A 21 -1.14 8.43 12.12
N ALA A 22 -1.81 8.00 13.19
CA ALA A 22 -1.49 6.75 13.87
C ALA A 22 -1.67 5.54 12.95
N GLY A 23 -2.78 5.47 12.20
CA GLY A 23 -3.01 4.41 11.21
C GLY A 23 -1.95 4.37 10.12
N PHE A 24 -1.53 5.54 9.62
CA PHE A 24 -0.44 5.64 8.65
C PHE A 24 0.90 5.20 9.25
N ALA A 25 1.22 5.61 10.47
CA ALA A 25 2.45 5.22 11.16
C ALA A 25 2.50 3.70 11.41
N VAL A 26 1.41 3.10 11.90
CA VAL A 26 1.31 1.65 12.10
C VAL A 26 1.45 0.91 10.77
N THR A 27 0.80 1.39 9.71
CA THR A 27 0.93 0.80 8.37
C THR A 27 2.37 0.90 7.85
N GLY A 28 3.03 2.05 8.03
CA GLY A 28 4.43 2.24 7.66
C GLY A 28 5.38 1.35 8.43
N LEU A 29 5.17 1.16 9.74
CA LEU A 29 5.96 0.25 10.57
C LEU A 29 5.75 -1.22 10.18
N ALA A 30 4.50 -1.62 9.92
CA ALA A 30 4.16 -2.99 9.56
C ALA A 30 4.63 -3.38 8.15
N LEU A 31 4.50 -2.47 7.18
CA LEU A 31 4.78 -2.76 5.77
C LEU A 31 6.16 -2.27 5.29
N GLY A 32 6.76 -1.31 6.00
CA GLY A 32 8.06 -0.72 5.62
C GLY A 32 9.17 -1.74 5.36
N PRO A 33 9.29 -2.82 6.16
CA PRO A 33 10.29 -3.86 5.92
C PRO A 33 10.04 -4.78 4.71
N LEU A 34 8.85 -4.77 4.08
CA LEU A 34 8.49 -5.73 3.03
C LEU A 34 9.41 -5.66 1.81
N VAL A 35 9.60 -4.46 1.25
CA VAL A 35 10.45 -4.30 0.04
C VAL A 35 11.91 -4.66 0.33
N PRO A 36 12.55 -4.17 1.42
CA PRO A 36 13.89 -4.62 1.81
C PRO A 36 14.00 -6.14 2.00
N ALA A 37 13.00 -6.78 2.61
CA ALA A 37 12.99 -8.24 2.80
C ALA A 37 12.88 -8.99 1.48
N LEU A 38 12.02 -8.54 0.56
CA LEU A 38 11.88 -9.13 -0.79
C LEU A 38 13.17 -8.98 -1.61
N LEU A 39 13.80 -7.81 -1.56
CA LEU A 39 15.08 -7.57 -2.24
C LEU A 39 16.21 -8.42 -1.64
N SER A 40 16.28 -8.53 -0.31
CA SER A 40 17.25 -9.39 0.37
C SER A 40 17.07 -10.86 0.00
N HIS A 41 15.82 -11.34 -0.04
CA HIS A 41 15.51 -12.71 -0.46
C HIS A 41 15.85 -12.95 -1.94
N ALA A 42 15.50 -12.02 -2.83
CA ALA A 42 15.84 -12.09 -4.24
C ALA A 42 17.36 -12.12 -4.47
N ALA A 43 18.12 -11.31 -3.73
CA ALA A 43 19.59 -11.29 -3.81
C ALA A 43 20.22 -12.58 -3.28
N ALA A 44 19.64 -13.20 -2.24
CA ALA A 44 20.14 -14.45 -1.70
C ALA A 44 19.89 -15.65 -2.63
N GLY A 45 18.79 -15.62 -3.40
CA GLY A 45 18.38 -16.71 -4.30
C GLY A 45 18.89 -16.61 -5.74
N ASP A 46 19.45 -15.47 -6.16
CA ASP A 46 19.87 -15.24 -7.54
C ASP A 46 21.13 -14.36 -7.65
N SER A 47 22.27 -15.01 -7.90
CA SER A 47 23.56 -14.33 -8.09
C SER A 47 23.66 -13.57 -9.42
N SER A 48 22.76 -13.82 -10.38
CA SER A 48 22.72 -13.06 -11.64
C SER A 48 22.13 -11.65 -11.46
N GLY A 49 21.39 -11.43 -10.37
CA GLY A 49 20.71 -10.17 -10.08
C GLY A 49 19.43 -9.92 -10.90
N THR A 50 19.01 -10.88 -11.72
CA THR A 50 17.79 -10.80 -12.54
C THR A 50 16.54 -10.63 -11.66
N LEU A 51 16.45 -11.37 -10.56
CA LEU A 51 15.33 -11.27 -9.62
C LEU A 51 15.33 -9.92 -8.89
N VAL A 52 16.50 -9.41 -8.49
CA VAL A 52 16.62 -8.09 -7.84
C VAL A 52 16.16 -6.99 -8.79
N TRP A 53 16.58 -7.05 -10.06
CA TRP A 53 16.15 -6.13 -11.11
C TRP A 53 14.63 -6.17 -11.31
N GLY A 54 14.05 -7.38 -11.40
CA GLY A 54 12.60 -7.56 -11.58
C GLY A 54 11.79 -7.01 -10.40
N VAL A 55 12.16 -7.38 -9.16
CA VAL A 55 11.51 -6.90 -7.94
C VAL A 55 11.61 -5.38 -7.82
N SER A 56 12.77 -4.80 -8.13
CA SER A 56 12.98 -3.35 -8.09
C SER A 56 12.12 -2.63 -9.12
N THR A 57 12.07 -3.15 -10.36
CA THR A 57 11.28 -2.56 -11.44
C THR A 57 9.79 -2.56 -11.07
N ILE A 58 9.26 -3.70 -10.65
CA ILE A 58 7.84 -3.82 -10.24
C ILE A 58 7.53 -2.89 -9.06
N SER A 59 8.42 -2.84 -8.06
CA SER A 59 8.25 -1.97 -6.89
C SER A 59 8.23 -0.50 -7.27
N TYR A 60 9.13 -0.06 -8.15
CA TYR A 60 9.21 1.31 -8.61
C TYR A 60 8.01 1.68 -9.49
N THR A 61 7.59 0.80 -10.40
CA THR A 61 6.37 0.99 -11.18
C THR A 61 5.15 1.12 -10.27
N GLY A 62 5.01 0.23 -9.29
CA GLY A 62 3.93 0.31 -8.30
C GLY A 62 3.94 1.63 -7.54
N PHE A 63 5.11 2.07 -7.06
CA PHE A 63 5.26 3.36 -6.39
C PHE A 63 4.81 4.54 -7.26
N VAL A 64 5.29 4.61 -8.51
CA VAL A 64 4.97 5.71 -9.45
C VAL A 64 3.49 5.70 -9.85
N VAL A 65 2.90 4.52 -10.07
CA VAL A 65 1.51 4.39 -10.53
C VAL A 65 0.51 4.54 -9.36
N SER A 66 0.92 4.27 -8.12
CA SER A 66 0.02 4.28 -6.96
C SER A 66 -0.75 5.58 -6.72
N PRO A 67 -0.19 6.81 -6.85
CA PRO A 67 -0.96 8.03 -6.63
C PRO A 67 -2.03 8.24 -7.69
N LEU A 68 -1.76 7.80 -8.94
CA LEU A 68 -2.74 7.86 -10.03
C LEU A 68 -3.88 6.88 -9.80
N LEU A 69 -3.58 5.65 -9.34
CA LEU A 69 -4.59 4.68 -8.95
C LEU A 69 -5.44 5.18 -7.78
N VAL A 70 -4.82 5.74 -6.74
CA VAL A 70 -5.52 6.35 -5.60
C VAL A 70 -6.41 7.49 -6.09
N ALA A 71 -5.90 8.41 -6.90
CA ALA A 71 -6.66 9.55 -7.41
C ALA A 71 -7.85 9.10 -8.29
N GLY A 72 -7.61 8.18 -9.23
CA GLY A 72 -8.64 7.65 -10.12
C GLY A 72 -9.75 6.92 -9.36
N LEU A 73 -9.38 6.00 -8.47
CA LEU A 73 -10.34 5.26 -7.65
C LEU A 73 -11.07 6.19 -6.67
N SER A 74 -10.40 7.20 -6.13
CA SER A 74 -11.04 8.19 -5.24
C SER A 74 -12.07 9.04 -5.98
N GLY A 75 -11.84 9.34 -7.25
CA GLY A 75 -12.81 10.04 -8.09
C GLY A 75 -14.09 9.23 -8.36
N TRP A 76 -14.00 7.90 -8.34
CA TRP A 76 -15.15 7.00 -8.56
C TRP A 76 -15.83 6.52 -7.27
N LEU A 77 -15.05 6.15 -6.25
CA LEU A 77 -15.53 5.46 -5.05
C LEU A 77 -15.45 6.33 -3.79
N GLY A 78 -14.78 7.49 -3.87
CA GLY A 78 -14.30 8.22 -2.72
C GLY A 78 -12.99 7.63 -2.17
N LEU A 79 -12.14 8.50 -1.60
CA LEU A 79 -10.86 8.13 -0.98
C LEU A 79 -10.89 6.90 -0.05
N PRO A 80 -11.89 6.74 0.82
CA PRO A 80 -11.84 5.72 1.89
C PRO A 80 -12.11 4.33 1.34
N ALA A 81 -13.07 4.23 0.43
CA ALA A 81 -13.32 3.01 -0.33
C ALA A 81 -12.14 2.70 -1.27
N ALA A 82 -11.54 3.72 -1.89
CA ALA A 82 -10.33 3.53 -2.71
C ALA A 82 -9.16 2.95 -1.90
N LEU A 83 -8.89 3.48 -0.71
CA LEU A 83 -7.84 2.96 0.19
C LEU A 83 -8.18 1.55 0.70
N ALA A 84 -9.45 1.26 1.00
CA ALA A 84 -9.86 -0.09 1.37
C ALA A 84 -9.62 -1.08 0.22
N VAL A 85 -10.07 -0.77 -1.00
CA VAL A 85 -9.86 -1.62 -2.19
C VAL A 85 -8.38 -1.85 -2.46
N LEU A 86 -7.57 -0.79 -2.44
CA LEU A 86 -6.12 -0.90 -2.64
C LEU A 86 -5.44 -1.68 -1.51
N GLY A 87 -5.89 -1.51 -0.26
CA GLY A 87 -5.41 -2.28 0.88
C GLY A 87 -5.73 -3.78 0.76
N LEU A 88 -6.90 -4.14 0.22
CA LEU A 88 -7.29 -5.53 -0.03
C LEU A 88 -6.36 -6.22 -1.06
N LEU A 89 -5.72 -5.49 -1.97
CA LEU A 89 -4.74 -6.07 -2.89
C LEU A 89 -3.51 -6.63 -2.14
N GLY A 90 -3.26 -6.20 -0.91
CA GLY A 90 -2.23 -6.76 -0.03
C GLY A 90 -2.60 -8.07 0.65
N LEU A 91 -3.89 -8.48 0.67
CA LEU A 91 -4.34 -9.70 1.36
C LEU A 91 -3.62 -10.98 0.90
N PRO A 92 -3.41 -11.24 -0.41
CA PRO A 92 -2.73 -12.45 -0.84
C PRO A 92 -1.30 -12.57 -0.28
N LEU A 93 -0.59 -11.44 -0.14
CA LEU A 93 0.75 -11.41 0.46
C LEU A 93 0.70 -11.73 1.95
N VAL A 94 -0.27 -11.15 2.67
CA VAL A 94 -0.48 -11.42 4.10
C VAL A 94 -0.88 -12.88 4.31
N ALA A 95 -1.79 -13.41 3.49
CA ALA A 95 -2.23 -14.80 3.56
C ALA A 95 -1.06 -15.77 3.33
N ARG A 96 -0.22 -15.51 2.32
CA ARG A 96 0.99 -16.29 2.08
C ARG A 96 1.96 -16.24 3.27
N PHE A 97 2.20 -15.05 3.80
CA PHE A 97 3.09 -14.89 4.96
C PHE A 97 2.58 -15.64 6.19
N LEU A 98 1.27 -15.65 6.44
CA LEU A 98 0.67 -16.43 7.53
C LEU A 98 0.76 -17.93 7.27
N ALA A 99 0.66 -18.38 6.02
CA ALA A 99 0.78 -19.79 5.65
C ALA A 99 2.23 -20.33 5.72
N GLU A 100 3.23 -19.47 5.51
CA GLU A 100 4.66 -19.84 5.60
C GLU A 100 5.22 -19.69 7.03
N ARG A 101 4.42 -19.28 8.02
CA ARG A 101 4.83 -19.29 9.43
C ARG A 101 4.78 -20.72 9.99
N PRO A 102 5.89 -21.25 10.54
CA PRO A 102 5.93 -22.59 11.14
C PRO A 102 5.10 -22.69 12.42
#